data_AF-A0A9D9E2L2-F1
#
_entry.id   AF-A0A9D9E2L2-F1
#
_cell.length_a   1.000
_cell.length_b   1.000
_cell.length_c   1.000
_cell.angle_alpha   90.00
_cell.angle_beta   90.00
_cell.angle_gamma   90.00
#
_symmetry.space_group_name_H-M   'P 1'
#
loop_
_entity.id
_entity.type
_entity.pdbx_description
1 polymer ?
#
loop_
_entity_poly.entity_id
_entity_poly.type
_entity_poly.pdbx_seq_one_letter_code
_entity_poly.pdbx_strand_id
1 'polypeptide(L)'
;MPDGMVWNTWIKPGKFHVDEISNDELWSRWQYFMENIIAEAEENDVILAAHPDDPPMQRLRSNARLVNTPEGFYRLVDSVPSPCNKLELCIGTLQEMEGDFDLYANIASLCKRDAVGYVHLRNVKGKVPEYTETLIDDGDIDIPRAIRMLAENGFSGPIVPDHTPYLDCKEPWLSGMAFQIGYIRACIDSLSL
;
A
#
# COMPACT_ATOMS: atom_id res chain seq x y z
N MET A 1 21.45 9.99 -2.66
CA MET A 1 21.15 8.60 -2.19
C MET A 1 22.20 8.23 -1.16
N PRO A 2 21.83 7.68 0.01
CA PRO A 2 22.82 7.24 1.00
C PRO A 2 23.49 5.95 0.59
N ASP A 3 24.58 5.66 1.28
CA ASP A 3 25.37 4.46 1.14
C ASP A 3 24.59 3.23 1.60
N GLY A 4 24.60 2.17 0.79
CA GLY A 4 24.08 0.87 1.19
C GLY A 4 23.03 0.30 0.26
N MET A 5 22.24 -0.63 0.81
CA MET A 5 21.23 -1.37 0.08
C MET A 5 19.90 -0.64 0.14
N VAL A 6 19.32 -0.32 -1.02
CA VAL A 6 17.95 0.13 -1.16
C VAL A 6 17.19 -1.01 -1.83
N TRP A 7 16.30 -1.66 -1.07
CA TRP A 7 15.68 -2.93 -1.44
C TRP A 7 16.73 -4.01 -1.74
N ASN A 8 16.90 -4.38 -3.02
CA ASN A 8 17.89 -5.36 -3.48
C ASN A 8 19.02 -4.70 -4.30
N THR A 9 19.10 -3.36 -4.31
CA THR A 9 20.09 -2.61 -5.10
C THR A 9 21.13 -1.97 -4.19
N TRP A 10 22.41 -2.27 -4.45
CA TRP A 10 23.53 -1.61 -3.78
C TRP A 10 23.87 -0.29 -4.47
N ILE A 11 23.71 0.83 -3.77
CA ILE A 11 24.06 2.15 -4.28
C ILE A 11 25.46 2.51 -3.79
N LYS A 12 26.37 2.77 -4.73
CA LYS A 12 27.75 3.19 -4.44
C LYS A 12 27.85 4.70 -4.16
N PRO A 13 28.77 5.13 -3.27
CA PRO A 13 28.98 6.55 -2.97
C PRO A 13 29.32 7.37 -4.22
N GLY A 14 28.88 8.64 -4.23
CA GLY A 14 29.35 9.66 -5.16
C GLY A 14 28.94 9.53 -6.62
N LYS A 15 28.16 8.50 -7.00
CA LYS A 15 27.74 8.30 -8.40
C LYS A 15 26.47 9.05 -8.81
N PHE A 16 25.61 9.43 -7.86
CA PHE A 16 24.30 9.98 -8.19
C PHE A 16 23.92 11.13 -7.26
N HIS A 17 23.89 12.34 -7.83
CA HIS A 17 23.12 13.46 -7.29
C HIS A 17 21.69 13.32 -7.82
N VAL A 18 20.71 13.41 -6.94
CA VAL A 18 19.29 13.47 -7.31
C VAL A 18 18.82 14.81 -6.81
N ASP A 19 18.49 15.71 -7.74
CA ASP A 19 17.93 17.01 -7.42
C ASP A 19 16.63 16.84 -6.63
N GLU A 20 16.35 17.76 -5.73
CA GLU A 20 15.07 17.77 -5.03
C GLU A 20 13.95 18.02 -6.02
N ILE A 21 12.95 17.15 -6.01
CA ILE A 21 11.70 17.37 -6.75
C ILE A 21 10.59 17.86 -5.81
N SER A 22 9.74 18.73 -6.33
CA SER A 22 8.53 19.16 -5.64
C SER A 22 7.44 18.08 -5.74
N ASN A 23 6.41 18.18 -4.91
CA ASN A 23 5.26 17.28 -4.99
C ASN A 23 4.53 17.45 -6.34
N ASP A 24 4.36 18.70 -6.79
CA ASP A 24 3.72 19.00 -8.09
C ASP A 24 4.50 18.43 -9.27
N GLU A 25 5.83 18.52 -9.23
CA GLU A 25 6.68 17.93 -10.26
C GLU A 25 6.57 16.40 -10.27
N LEU A 26 6.57 15.76 -9.10
CA LEU A 26 6.39 14.31 -9.00
C LEU A 26 5.02 13.87 -9.54
N TRP A 27 3.95 14.58 -9.20
CA TRP A 27 2.61 14.32 -9.73
C TRP A 27 2.53 14.54 -11.24
N SER A 28 3.13 15.60 -11.77
CA SER A 28 3.18 15.86 -13.21
C SER A 28 3.90 14.74 -13.96
N ARG A 29 5.02 14.25 -13.41
CA ARG A 29 5.76 13.12 -13.98
C ARG A 29 4.98 11.81 -13.93
N TRP A 30 4.29 11.55 -12.82
CA TRP A 30 3.41 10.38 -12.69
C TRP A 30 2.25 10.43 -13.69
N GLN A 31 1.59 11.58 -13.81
CA GLN A 31 0.49 11.77 -14.75
C GLN A 31 0.96 11.58 -16.19
N TYR A 32 2.09 12.19 -16.57
CA TYR A 32 2.70 11.97 -17.88
C TYR A 32 2.96 10.48 -18.13
N PHE A 33 3.55 9.77 -17.17
CA PHE A 33 3.79 8.32 -17.31
C PHE A 33 2.49 7.56 -17.55
N MET A 34 1.47 7.77 -16.72
CA MET A 34 0.20 7.06 -16.80
C MET A 34 -0.55 7.36 -18.10
N GLU A 35 -0.64 8.62 -18.52
CA GLU A 35 -1.29 9.01 -19.78
C GLU A 35 -0.66 8.35 -21.02
N ASN A 36 0.63 7.96 -20.94
CA ASN A 36 1.33 7.29 -22.04
C ASN A 36 1.22 5.75 -22.01
N ILE A 37 0.81 5.15 -20.89
CA ILE A 37 0.77 3.68 -20.75
C ILE A 37 -0.63 3.12 -20.51
N ILE A 38 -1.58 3.94 -20.06
CA ILE A 38 -2.88 3.44 -19.60
C ILE A 38 -3.70 2.81 -20.74
N ALA A 39 -3.61 3.35 -21.95
CA ALA A 39 -4.27 2.79 -23.13
C ALA A 39 -3.74 1.38 -23.47
N GLU A 40 -2.42 1.17 -23.37
CA GLU A 40 -1.83 -0.16 -23.58
C GLU A 40 -2.32 -1.15 -22.51
N ALA A 41 -2.46 -0.69 -21.26
CA ALA A 41 -2.98 -1.52 -20.18
C ALA A 41 -4.45 -1.92 -20.44
N GLU A 42 -5.27 -1.01 -20.95
CA GLU A 42 -6.65 -1.30 -21.36
C GLU A 42 -6.72 -2.27 -22.55
N GLU A 43 -5.91 -2.08 -23.59
CA GLU A 43 -5.90 -2.94 -24.78
C GLU A 43 -5.48 -4.39 -24.48
N ASN A 44 -4.73 -4.60 -23.41
CA ASN A 44 -4.21 -5.92 -23.01
C ASN A 44 -4.87 -6.50 -21.75
N ASP A 45 -5.97 -5.90 -21.25
CA ASP A 45 -6.66 -6.33 -20.04
C ASP A 45 -5.74 -6.39 -18.79
N VAL A 46 -4.78 -5.46 -18.69
CA VAL A 46 -3.83 -5.36 -17.58
C VAL A 46 -4.26 -4.29 -16.59
N ILE A 47 -4.42 -4.66 -15.32
CA ILE A 47 -4.61 -3.71 -14.22
C ILE A 47 -3.25 -3.20 -13.74
N LEU A 48 -3.06 -1.89 -13.77
CA LEU A 48 -1.97 -1.18 -13.12
C LEU A 48 -2.42 -0.80 -11.71
N ALA A 49 -1.76 -1.35 -10.70
CA ALA A 49 -2.11 -1.13 -9.30
C ALA A 49 -0.96 -0.45 -8.56
N ALA A 50 -1.12 0.83 -8.24
CA ALA A 50 -0.10 1.63 -7.57
C ALA A 50 -0.12 1.38 -6.05
N HIS A 51 1.02 0.95 -5.49
CA HIS A 51 1.24 0.84 -4.04
C HIS A 51 1.50 2.24 -3.44
N PRO A 52 0.99 2.56 -2.24
CA PRO A 52 1.27 3.81 -1.56
C PRO A 52 2.75 3.95 -1.19
N ASP A 53 3.18 5.15 -0.83
CA ASP A 53 4.53 5.37 -0.35
C ASP A 53 4.72 4.78 1.05
N ASP A 54 5.61 3.79 1.23
CA ASP A 54 6.06 3.26 2.54
C ASP A 54 7.55 3.60 2.83
N PRO A 55 7.89 4.41 3.86
CA PRO A 55 6.97 5.05 4.81
C PRO A 55 6.15 6.19 4.16
N PRO A 56 4.91 6.43 4.61
CA PRO A 56 4.04 7.47 4.07
C PRO A 56 4.35 8.85 4.65
N MET A 57 5.55 9.35 4.36
CA MET A 57 6.01 10.67 4.78
C MET A 57 5.88 11.70 3.66
N GLN A 58 5.69 12.98 3.99
CA GLN A 58 5.68 14.07 2.99
C GLN A 58 6.96 14.11 2.15
N ARG A 59 8.11 13.93 2.81
CA ARG A 59 9.41 13.85 2.16
C ARG A 59 10.24 12.73 2.76
N LEU A 60 10.98 12.03 1.92
CA LEU A 60 12.02 11.09 2.34
C LEU A 60 13.33 11.50 1.67
N ARG A 61 14.39 11.72 2.45
CA ARG A 61 15.71 12.15 1.94
C ARG A 61 15.60 13.38 1.03
N SER A 62 14.90 14.40 1.53
CA SER A 62 14.63 15.66 0.84
C SER A 62 13.79 15.57 -0.44
N ASN A 63 13.21 14.42 -0.80
CA ASN A 63 12.38 14.28 -1.99
C ASN A 63 10.91 14.05 -1.64
N ALA A 64 10.01 14.60 -2.45
CA ALA A 64 8.59 14.39 -2.30
C ALA A 64 8.21 12.90 -2.47
N ARG A 65 7.13 12.51 -1.82
CA ARG A 65 6.45 11.22 -1.96
C ARG A 65 5.07 11.49 -2.57
N LEU A 66 4.60 10.59 -3.42
CA LEU A 66 3.41 10.74 -4.26
C LEU A 66 2.12 10.51 -3.46
N VAL A 67 1.92 9.29 -2.93
CA VAL A 67 0.73 8.83 -2.20
C VAL A 67 1.10 8.52 -0.76
N ASN A 68 1.07 9.56 0.07
CA ASN A 68 1.43 9.50 1.49
C ASN A 68 0.30 10.00 2.43
N THR A 69 -0.87 10.31 1.88
CA THR A 69 -2.09 10.63 2.64
C THR A 69 -3.29 9.89 2.06
N PRO A 70 -4.40 9.76 2.81
CA PRO A 70 -5.65 9.20 2.29
C PRO A 70 -6.12 9.91 1.01
N GLU A 71 -6.02 11.24 0.96
CA GLU A 71 -6.39 12.07 -0.20
C GLU A 71 -5.54 11.74 -1.43
N GLY A 72 -4.29 11.34 -1.23
CA GLY A 72 -3.39 10.91 -2.30
C GLY A 72 -3.93 9.71 -3.09
N PHE A 73 -4.61 8.76 -2.43
CA PHE A 73 -5.24 7.62 -3.11
C PHE A 73 -6.33 8.08 -4.07
N TYR A 74 -7.20 8.99 -3.64
CA TYR A 74 -8.27 9.53 -4.47
C TYR A 74 -7.70 10.36 -5.61
N ARG A 75 -6.72 11.23 -5.33
CA ARG A 75 -6.02 12.00 -6.37
C ARG A 75 -5.43 11.08 -7.43
N LEU A 76 -4.82 9.96 -7.06
CA LEU A 76 -4.22 9.02 -7.99
C LEU A 76 -5.24 8.48 -9.00
N VAL A 77 -6.35 7.93 -8.52
CA VAL A 77 -7.36 7.33 -9.40
C VAL A 77 -8.18 8.36 -10.17
N ASP A 78 -8.42 9.53 -9.58
CA ASP A 78 -9.19 10.61 -10.21
C ASP A 78 -8.36 11.38 -11.26
N SER A 79 -7.01 11.36 -11.19
CA SER A 79 -6.15 12.12 -12.12
C SER A 79 -6.04 11.50 -13.52
N VAL A 80 -6.10 10.17 -13.62
CA VAL A 80 -6.16 9.45 -14.91
C VAL A 80 -7.28 8.40 -14.82
N PRO A 81 -8.53 8.80 -15.09
CA PRO A 81 -9.68 7.91 -14.95
C PRO A 81 -9.62 6.75 -15.96
N SER A 82 -9.51 5.53 -15.47
CA SER A 82 -9.49 4.30 -16.28
C SER A 82 -9.82 3.09 -15.41
N PRO A 83 -10.53 2.07 -15.92
CA PRO A 83 -10.71 0.81 -15.21
C PRO A 83 -9.39 0.04 -15.01
N CYS A 84 -8.31 0.40 -15.70
CA CYS A 84 -6.99 -0.20 -15.52
C CYS A 84 -6.08 0.60 -14.58
N ASN A 85 -6.47 1.81 -14.15
CA ASN A 85 -5.74 2.60 -13.15
C ASN A 85 -6.33 2.35 -11.76
N LYS A 86 -5.73 1.42 -11.02
CA LYS A 86 -6.19 0.97 -9.71
C LYS A 86 -5.12 1.22 -8.66
N LEU A 87 -5.50 0.96 -7.41
CA LEU A 87 -4.64 0.97 -6.24
C LEU A 87 -4.27 -0.46 -5.88
N GLU A 88 -3.01 -0.65 -5.53
CA GLU A 88 -2.70 -1.63 -4.50
C GLU A 88 -3.06 -0.94 -3.18
N LEU A 89 -4.06 -1.47 -2.47
CA LEU A 89 -4.48 -0.91 -1.20
C LEU A 89 -3.72 -1.60 -0.06
N CYS A 90 -2.54 -1.09 0.26
CA CYS A 90 -1.83 -1.52 1.45
C CYS A 90 -2.45 -0.90 2.70
N ILE A 91 -3.22 -1.71 3.44
CA ILE A 91 -3.95 -1.27 4.64
C ILE A 91 -2.97 -0.92 5.77
N GLY A 92 -1.84 -1.61 5.85
CA GLY A 92 -0.75 -1.28 6.77
C GLY A 92 -0.20 0.13 6.51
N THR A 93 0.20 0.41 5.27
CA THR A 93 0.73 1.74 4.89
C THR A 93 -0.32 2.83 5.07
N LEU A 94 -1.60 2.56 4.76
CA LEU A 94 -2.68 3.51 5.05
C LEU A 94 -2.80 3.78 6.56
N GLN A 95 -2.72 2.76 7.43
CA GLN A 95 -2.73 2.96 8.89
C GLN A 95 -1.55 3.82 9.36
N GLU A 96 -0.36 3.64 8.79
CA GLU A 96 0.86 4.38 9.14
C GLU A 96 0.80 5.88 8.81
N MET A 97 -0.13 6.31 7.94
CA MET A 97 -0.23 7.71 7.51
C MET A 97 -0.49 8.66 8.69
N GLU A 98 0.17 9.81 8.66
CA GLU A 98 -0.03 10.87 9.65
C GLU A 98 -1.46 11.44 9.58
N GLY A 99 -1.96 11.94 10.71
CA GLY A 99 -3.26 12.59 10.83
C GLY A 99 -4.35 11.67 11.37
N ASP A 100 -5.52 12.29 11.63
CA ASP A 100 -6.71 11.62 12.11
C ASP A 100 -7.70 11.45 10.95
N PHE A 101 -7.92 10.20 10.56
CA PHE A 101 -8.84 9.81 9.51
C PHE A 101 -9.40 8.43 9.82
N ASP A 102 -10.60 8.17 9.31
CA ASP A 102 -11.22 6.85 9.47
C ASP A 102 -10.65 5.89 8.41
N LEU A 103 -9.76 4.99 8.87
CA LEU A 103 -9.18 3.91 8.07
C LEU A 103 -10.26 3.10 7.32
N TYR A 104 -11.31 2.71 8.03
CA TYR A 104 -12.35 1.82 7.53
C TYR A 104 -13.27 2.53 6.54
N ALA A 105 -13.57 3.81 6.76
CA ALA A 105 -14.30 4.62 5.79
C ALA A 105 -13.51 4.79 4.49
N ASN A 106 -12.18 4.95 4.57
CA ASN A 106 -11.34 5.02 3.38
C ASN A 106 -11.31 3.68 2.62
N ILE A 107 -11.14 2.55 3.31
CA ILE A 107 -11.26 1.22 2.70
C ILE A 107 -12.60 1.09 1.95
N ALA A 108 -13.71 1.37 2.64
CA ALA A 108 -15.06 1.26 2.07
C ALA A 108 -15.27 2.18 0.86
N SER A 109 -14.79 3.42 0.93
CA SER A 109 -14.91 4.42 -0.14
C SER A 109 -14.11 4.05 -1.39
N LEU A 110 -12.87 3.61 -1.21
CA LEU A 110 -12.00 3.18 -2.31
C LEU A 110 -12.55 1.91 -2.98
N CYS A 111 -13.08 0.94 -2.22
CA CYS A 111 -13.73 -0.24 -2.79
C CYS A 111 -15.01 0.11 -3.56
N LYS A 112 -15.88 0.97 -3.00
CA LYS A 112 -17.12 1.44 -3.67
C LYS A 112 -16.87 2.15 -4.99
N ARG A 113 -15.72 2.81 -5.12
CA ARG A 113 -15.28 3.47 -6.34
C ARG A 113 -14.75 2.49 -7.39
N ASP A 114 -14.68 1.19 -7.07
CA ASP A 114 -13.96 0.21 -7.86
C ASP A 114 -12.52 0.69 -8.11
N ALA A 115 -11.85 1.22 -7.08
CA ALA A 115 -10.51 1.78 -7.23
C ALA A 115 -9.41 0.77 -6.85
N VAL A 116 -9.76 -0.37 -6.23
CA VAL A 116 -8.79 -1.31 -5.64
C VAL A 116 -8.57 -2.50 -6.56
N GLY A 117 -7.31 -2.72 -6.99
CA GLY A 117 -6.91 -3.86 -7.81
C GLY A 117 -6.54 -5.08 -6.97
N TYR A 118 -5.75 -4.87 -5.93
CA TYR A 118 -5.44 -5.89 -4.91
C TYR A 118 -5.09 -5.23 -3.56
N VAL A 119 -5.01 -6.04 -2.50
CA VAL A 119 -4.81 -5.56 -1.13
C VAL A 119 -3.60 -6.22 -0.50
N HIS A 120 -2.68 -5.43 0.05
CA HIS A 120 -1.79 -5.85 1.12
C HIS A 120 -2.49 -5.68 2.48
N LEU A 121 -2.62 -6.79 3.21
CA LEU A 121 -3.25 -6.86 4.53
C LEU A 121 -2.22 -7.34 5.57
N ARG A 122 -1.47 -6.37 6.10
CA ARG A 122 -0.55 -6.51 7.23
C ARG A 122 -1.00 -5.63 8.40
N ASN A 123 -0.41 -5.82 9.58
CA ASN A 123 -0.74 -5.04 10.77
C ASN A 123 0.48 -4.32 11.35
N VAL A 124 0.23 -3.15 11.95
CA VAL A 124 1.26 -2.22 12.42
C VAL A 124 0.79 -1.54 13.70
N LYS A 125 1.74 -1.09 14.52
CA LYS A 125 1.49 -0.18 15.65
C LYS A 125 2.13 1.17 15.39
N GLY A 126 1.39 2.23 15.62
CA GLY A 126 1.85 3.61 15.44
C GLY A 126 1.65 4.14 14.03
N LYS A 127 2.24 5.32 13.81
CA LYS A 127 2.15 6.11 12.57
C LYS A 127 3.52 6.72 12.31
N VAL A 128 3.77 7.19 11.09
CA VAL A 128 4.98 7.97 10.83
C VAL A 128 5.12 9.13 11.83
N PRO A 129 6.33 9.44 12.32
CA PRO A 129 7.62 8.88 11.90
C PRO A 129 8.02 7.56 12.59
N GLU A 130 7.28 7.10 13.60
CA GLU A 130 7.63 5.94 14.42
C GLU A 130 6.49 4.92 14.45
N TYR A 131 6.64 3.87 13.65
CA TYR A 131 5.73 2.72 13.63
C TYR A 131 6.54 1.42 13.68
N THR A 132 5.87 0.33 14.00
CA THR A 132 6.46 -1.00 14.06
C THR A 132 5.53 -1.99 13.40
N GLU A 133 6.07 -2.80 12.48
CA GLU A 133 5.32 -3.93 11.94
C GLU A 133 5.13 -5.01 12.99
N THR A 134 3.94 -5.61 12.99
CA THR A 134 3.51 -6.56 14.00
C THR A 134 2.98 -7.82 13.34
N LEU A 135 2.72 -8.85 14.14
CA LEU A 135 1.91 -9.97 13.64
C LEU A 135 0.50 -9.44 13.31
N ILE A 136 -0.16 -10.11 12.36
CA ILE A 136 -1.46 -9.69 11.83
C ILE A 136 -2.52 -9.46 12.92
N ASP A 137 -2.41 -10.16 14.05
CA ASP A 137 -3.34 -10.13 15.18
C ASP A 137 -2.91 -9.21 16.35
N ASP A 138 -1.76 -8.53 16.24
CA ASP A 138 -1.19 -7.71 17.32
C ASP A 138 -0.80 -6.29 16.87
N GLY A 139 -1.63 -5.67 16.03
CA GLY A 139 -1.47 -4.26 15.65
C GLY A 139 -2.70 -3.40 15.87
N ASP A 140 -2.65 -2.15 15.42
CA ASP A 140 -3.69 -1.15 15.61
C ASP A 140 -4.92 -1.37 14.69
N ILE A 141 -4.76 -2.18 13.64
CA ILE A 141 -5.83 -2.48 12.68
C ILE A 141 -6.67 -3.64 13.20
N ASP A 142 -7.99 -3.45 13.28
CA ASP A 142 -8.96 -4.54 13.43
C ASP A 142 -9.13 -5.23 12.07
N ILE A 143 -8.35 -6.31 11.89
CA ILE A 143 -8.29 -7.06 10.64
C ILE A 143 -9.66 -7.65 10.22
N PRO A 144 -10.44 -8.31 11.11
CA PRO A 144 -11.81 -8.71 10.79
C PRO A 144 -12.68 -7.55 10.27
N ARG A 145 -12.59 -6.37 10.89
CA ARG A 145 -13.33 -5.18 10.44
C ARG A 145 -12.84 -4.69 9.08
N ALA A 146 -11.53 -4.67 8.83
CA ALA A 146 -10.97 -4.30 7.53
C ALA A 146 -11.47 -5.24 6.41
N ILE A 147 -11.42 -6.56 6.64
CA ILE A 147 -11.93 -7.58 5.71
C ILE A 147 -13.43 -7.38 5.44
N ARG A 148 -14.23 -7.12 6.49
CA ARG A 148 -15.65 -6.81 6.34
C ARG A 148 -15.87 -5.58 5.46
N MET A 149 -15.10 -4.52 5.66
CA MET A 149 -15.21 -3.32 4.83
C MET A 149 -14.84 -3.57 3.38
N LEU A 150 -13.84 -4.40 3.10
CA LEU A 150 -13.53 -4.82 1.73
C LEU A 150 -14.73 -5.53 1.08
N ALA A 151 -15.24 -6.57 1.74
CA ALA A 151 -16.28 -7.44 1.18
C ALA A 151 -17.64 -6.73 1.02
N GLU A 152 -18.11 -6.03 2.06
CA GLU A 152 -19.41 -5.33 2.03
C GLU A 152 -19.43 -4.15 1.03
N ASN A 153 -18.25 -3.70 0.57
CA ASN A 153 -18.11 -2.62 -0.41
C ASN A 153 -17.64 -3.11 -1.78
N GLY A 154 -17.80 -4.41 -2.07
CA GLY A 154 -17.70 -4.97 -3.42
C GLY A 154 -16.30 -5.41 -3.85
N PHE A 155 -15.30 -5.38 -2.97
CA PHE A 155 -13.99 -5.92 -3.31
C PHE A 155 -14.01 -7.46 -3.28
N SER A 156 -13.57 -8.07 -4.38
CA SER A 156 -13.49 -9.52 -4.56
C SER A 156 -12.13 -9.97 -5.13
N GLY A 157 -11.15 -9.08 -5.11
CA GLY A 157 -9.81 -9.32 -5.63
C GLY A 157 -8.87 -10.01 -4.64
N PRO A 158 -7.58 -10.14 -5.01
CA PRO A 158 -6.58 -10.80 -4.17
C PRO A 158 -6.29 -10.03 -2.88
N ILE A 159 -6.13 -10.76 -1.77
CA ILE A 159 -5.59 -10.28 -0.50
C ILE A 159 -4.26 -10.99 -0.24
N VAL A 160 -3.22 -10.21 0.01
CA VAL A 160 -1.85 -10.68 0.22
C VAL A 160 -1.39 -10.23 1.62
N PRO A 161 -0.81 -11.10 2.46
CA PRO A 161 -0.40 -10.77 3.83
C PRO A 161 0.83 -9.84 3.95
N ASP A 162 1.49 -9.55 2.83
CA ASP A 162 2.64 -8.63 2.70
C ASP A 162 3.87 -8.98 3.57
N HIS A 163 3.95 -8.44 4.78
CA HIS A 163 5.11 -8.56 5.67
C HIS A 163 4.77 -9.26 6.98
N THR A 164 5.77 -9.92 7.57
CA THR A 164 5.65 -10.55 8.89
C THR A 164 6.90 -10.25 9.72
N PRO A 165 6.79 -10.03 11.04
CA PRO A 165 7.95 -9.90 11.90
C PRO A 165 8.86 -11.13 11.83
N TYR A 166 10.14 -10.93 12.10
CA TYR A 166 11.07 -12.04 12.23
C TYR A 166 10.68 -12.93 13.42
N LEU A 167 10.45 -14.21 13.16
CA LEU A 167 10.14 -15.20 14.19
C LEU A 167 11.41 -15.99 14.56
N ASP A 168 11.63 -16.17 15.86
CA ASP A 168 12.72 -17.02 16.37
C ASP A 168 12.34 -18.50 16.21
N CYS A 169 12.49 -19.01 14.98
CA CYS A 169 12.23 -20.39 14.62
C CYS A 169 13.10 -20.83 13.43
N LYS A 170 12.99 -22.11 13.04
CA LYS A 170 13.81 -22.69 11.97
C LYS A 170 13.60 -22.01 10.61
N GLU A 171 12.35 -21.67 10.28
CA GLU A 171 11.96 -21.07 8.99
C GLU A 171 11.13 -19.81 9.24
N PRO A 172 11.76 -18.67 9.63
CA PRO A 172 11.04 -17.48 10.14
C PRO A 172 10.00 -16.93 9.17
N TRP A 173 10.41 -16.68 7.92
CA TRP A 173 9.54 -16.11 6.88
C TRP A 173 8.37 -17.02 6.56
N LEU A 174 8.63 -18.31 6.31
CA LEU A 174 7.58 -19.28 5.98
C LEU A 174 6.59 -19.44 7.14
N SER A 175 7.08 -19.44 8.38
CA SER A 175 6.24 -19.57 9.57
C SER A 175 5.33 -18.35 9.76
N GLY A 176 5.89 -17.14 9.64
CA GLY A 176 5.11 -15.90 9.76
C GLY A 176 4.08 -15.75 8.65
N MET A 177 4.47 -16.03 7.40
CA MET A 177 3.54 -15.99 6.26
C MET A 177 2.42 -17.03 6.39
N ALA A 178 2.74 -18.27 6.81
CA ALA A 178 1.73 -19.30 7.03
C ALA A 178 0.74 -18.89 8.14
N PHE A 179 1.23 -18.30 9.23
CA PHE A 179 0.39 -17.77 10.30
C PHE A 179 -0.55 -16.68 9.78
N GLN A 180 -0.03 -15.69 9.06
CA GLN A 180 -0.84 -14.59 8.53
C GLN A 180 -1.91 -15.06 7.54
N ILE A 181 -1.54 -15.92 6.57
CA ILE A 181 -2.50 -16.48 5.61
C ILE A 181 -3.59 -17.27 6.32
N GLY A 182 -3.21 -18.10 7.30
CA GLY A 182 -4.15 -18.88 8.10
C GLY A 182 -5.11 -17.99 8.89
N TYR A 183 -4.60 -16.93 9.52
CA TYR A 183 -5.41 -15.97 10.26
C TYR A 183 -6.38 -15.21 9.34
N ILE A 184 -5.91 -14.65 8.22
CA ILE A 184 -6.76 -13.96 7.24
C ILE A 184 -7.86 -14.90 6.74
N ARG A 185 -7.52 -16.16 6.43
CA ARG A 185 -8.50 -17.16 5.99
C ARG A 185 -9.55 -17.43 7.06
N ALA A 186 -9.13 -17.60 8.32
CA ALA A 186 -10.04 -17.80 9.44
C ALA A 186 -10.97 -16.61 9.64
N CYS A 187 -10.47 -15.38 9.51
CA CYS A 187 -11.30 -14.18 9.54
C CYS A 187 -12.36 -14.19 8.44
N ILE A 188 -11.98 -14.43 7.18
CA ILE A 188 -12.91 -14.50 6.05
C ILE A 188 -13.99 -15.57 6.30
N ASP A 189 -13.59 -16.78 6.68
CA ASP A 189 -14.52 -17.90 6.92
C ASP A 189 -15.48 -17.58 8.10
N SER A 190 -14.99 -16.88 9.14
CA SER A 190 -15.79 -16.50 10.31
C SER A 190 -16.86 -15.44 10.02
N LEU A 191 -16.61 -14.58 9.03
CA LEU A 191 -17.49 -13.46 8.70
C LEU A 191 -18.70 -13.90 7.85
N SER A 192 -18.74 -15.16 7.38
CA SER A 192 -19.79 -15.70 6.51
C SER A 192 -20.06 -14.82 5.29
N LEU A 193 -18.99 -14.21 4.75
CA LEU A 193 -19.00 -13.33 3.57
C LEU A 193 -19.00 -14.14 2.28
#